data_AF-A0A7J4JW27-F1
#
_entry.id   AF-A0A7J4JW27-F1
#
_cell.length_a   1.000
_cell.length_b   1.000
_cell.length_c   1.000
_cell.angle_alpha   90.00
_cell.angle_beta   90.00
_cell.angle_gamma   90.00
#
_symmetry.space_group_name_H-M   'P 1'
#
loop_
_entity.id
_entity.type
_entity.pdbx_description
1 polymer ?
#
loop_
_entity_poly.entity_id
_entity_poly.type
_entity_poly.pdbx_seq_one_letter_code
_entity_poly.pdbx_strand_id
1 'polypeptide(L)'
;MWLEAKVLGEKKISNSAAYYEQEIVKSFFSGNWPELSKARKAVSDFSKASGSEEAKIDLMVFYVETGTSYTLKYGDIDEPFYSSLESMFFKAVKTLNKSGNLALIETFKPRLQAIVKKTEDMGWGYHDNLADFFEVLGKPGEEKKLFE
;
A
#
# COMPACT_ATOMS: atom_id res chain seq x y z
N MET A 1 -12.46 16.89 31.75
CA MET A 1 -11.34 17.76 32.19
C MET A 1 -10.31 17.91 31.07
N TRP A 2 -9.54 19.00 31.00
CA TRP A 2 -8.65 19.35 29.87
C TRP A 2 -7.72 18.22 29.38
N LEU A 3 -7.24 17.35 30.28
CA LEU A 3 -6.45 16.16 29.96
C LEU A 3 -7.19 15.14 29.09
N GLU A 4 -8.46 14.88 29.35
CA GLU A 4 -9.27 13.93 28.57
C GLU A 4 -9.52 14.44 27.15
N ALA A 5 -9.76 15.75 26.99
CA ALA A 5 -9.95 16.36 25.68
C ALA A 5 -8.66 16.32 24.83
N LYS A 6 -7.49 16.50 25.45
CA LYS A 6 -6.19 16.37 24.78
C LYS A 6 -5.91 14.92 24.36
N VAL A 7 -6.12 13.95 25.27
CA VAL A 7 -5.96 12.52 24.97
C VAL A 7 -6.93 12.06 23.89
N LEU A 8 -8.19 12.53 23.92
CA LEU A 8 -9.17 12.25 22.87
C LEU A 8 -8.77 12.89 21.53
N GLY A 9 -8.21 14.10 21.54
CA GLY A 9 -7.67 14.76 20.36
C GLY A 9 -6.49 14.00 19.76
N GLU A 10 -5.51 13.62 20.57
CA GLU A 10 -4.36 12.80 20.17
C GLU A 10 -4.79 11.43 19.64
N LYS A 11 -5.75 10.77 20.31
CA LYS A 11 -6.32 9.48 19.87
C LYS A 11 -7.13 9.60 18.59
N LYS A 12 -7.86 10.71 18.39
CA LYS A 12 -8.61 10.98 17.16
C LYS A 12 -7.66 11.25 16.00
N ILE A 13 -6.57 11.99 16.24
CA ILE A 13 -5.51 12.24 15.26
C ILE A 13 -4.81 10.92 14.90
N SER A 14 -4.40 10.12 15.89
CA SER A 14 -3.74 8.83 15.66
C SER A 14 -4.62 7.80 14.94
N ASN A 15 -5.95 7.98 14.94
CA ASN A 15 -6.89 7.10 14.25
C ASN A 15 -7.33 7.64 12.87
N SER A 16 -6.79 8.77 12.42
CA SER A 16 -7.09 9.34 11.11
C SER A 16 -6.22 8.71 10.01
N ALA A 17 -6.76 8.57 8.79
CA ALA A 17 -6.00 8.08 7.64
C ALA A 17 -4.75 8.94 7.38
N ALA A 18 -4.89 10.27 7.44
CA ALA A 18 -3.80 11.23 7.25
C ALA A 18 -2.63 11.02 8.20
N TYR A 19 -2.88 10.62 9.46
CA TYR A 19 -1.80 10.30 10.39
C TYR A 19 -0.99 9.09 9.90
N TYR A 20 -1.66 8.01 9.49
CA TYR A 20 -0.96 6.81 9.03
C TYR A 20 -0.28 6.99 7.68
N GLU A 21 -0.85 7.79 6.77
CA GLU A 21 -0.17 8.23 5.54
C GLU A 21 1.13 8.97 5.87
N GLN A 22 1.10 9.90 6.83
CA GLN A 22 2.31 10.60 7.28
C GLN A 22 3.34 9.64 7.87
N GLU A 23 2.93 8.65 8.66
CA GLU A 23 3.85 7.64 9.20
C GLU A 23 4.46 6.76 8.09
N ILE A 24 3.70 6.44 7.05
CA ILE A 24 4.21 5.75 5.85
C ILE A 24 5.25 6.65 5.18
N VAL A 25 4.92 7.90 4.84
CA VAL A 25 5.85 8.83 4.17
C VAL A 25 7.14 9.01 4.97
N LYS A 26 7.04 9.25 6.29
CA LYS A 26 8.23 9.39 7.16
C LYS A 26 9.11 8.15 7.13
N SER A 27 8.48 6.96 7.15
CA SER A 27 9.21 5.69 7.10
C SER A 27 10.03 5.54 5.81
N PHE A 28 9.64 6.17 4.70
CA PHE A 28 10.44 6.16 3.46
C PHE A 28 11.42 7.34 3.39
N PHE A 29 11.06 8.54 3.83
CA PHE A 29 11.79 9.78 3.49
C PHE A 29 12.50 10.50 4.64
N SER A 30 12.32 10.10 5.91
CA SER A 30 12.91 10.81 7.06
C SER A 30 14.25 10.25 7.54
N GLY A 31 14.63 9.06 7.10
CA GLY A 31 15.90 8.41 7.44
C GLY A 31 16.85 8.31 6.24
N ASN A 32 18.01 7.70 6.48
CA ASN A 32 18.96 7.37 5.40
C ASN A 32 18.46 6.22 4.51
N TRP A 33 17.66 5.31 5.09
CA TRP A 33 17.10 4.13 4.40
C TRP A 33 15.62 3.94 4.77
N PRO A 34 14.80 3.36 3.86
CA PRO A 34 13.39 3.08 4.14
C PRO A 34 13.19 2.08 5.30
N GLU A 35 12.33 2.43 6.25
CA GLU A 35 11.94 1.60 7.38
C GLU A 35 10.67 0.80 7.05
N LEU A 36 10.80 -0.19 6.16
CA LEU A 36 9.67 -0.96 5.61
C LEU A 36 8.81 -1.63 6.70
N SER A 37 9.42 -2.06 7.81
CA SER A 37 8.69 -2.62 8.95
C SER A 37 7.75 -1.62 9.61
N LYS A 38 8.17 -0.36 9.77
CA LYS A 38 7.34 0.72 10.33
C LYS A 38 6.20 1.10 9.40
N ALA A 39 6.49 1.25 8.11
CA ALA A 39 5.46 1.54 7.11
C ALA A 39 4.40 0.42 7.02
N ARG A 40 4.79 -0.87 7.03
CA ARG A 40 3.85 -2.00 7.07
C ARG A 40 3.04 -2.04 8.38
N LYS A 41 3.67 -1.65 9.50
CA LYS A 41 2.98 -1.53 10.79
C LYS A 41 1.92 -0.43 10.75
N ALA A 42 2.19 0.72 10.13
CA ALA A 42 1.20 1.79 9.95
C ALA A 42 -0.05 1.30 9.22
N VAL A 43 0.11 0.58 8.09
CA VAL A 43 -1.01 -0.05 7.36
C VAL A 43 -1.81 -1.00 8.27
N SER A 44 -1.11 -1.86 9.02
CA SER A 44 -1.73 -2.88 9.87
C SER A 44 -2.46 -2.28 11.07
N ASP A 45 -1.89 -1.25 11.69
CA ASP A 45 -2.48 -0.58 12.85
C ASP A 45 -3.71 0.24 12.42
N PHE A 46 -3.67 0.91 11.27
CA PHE A 46 -4.84 1.60 10.72
C PHE A 46 -5.98 0.66 10.38
N SER A 47 -5.66 -0.50 9.80
CA SER A 47 -6.68 -1.52 9.50
C SER A 47 -7.43 -1.96 10.77
N LYS A 48 -6.72 -2.08 11.90
CA LYS A 48 -7.34 -2.41 13.20
C LYS A 48 -8.15 -1.25 13.77
N ALA A 49 -7.69 -0.01 13.58
CA ALA A 49 -8.32 1.18 14.14
C ALA A 49 -9.58 1.60 13.36
N SER A 50 -9.57 1.50 12.03
CA SER A 50 -10.66 1.95 11.16
C SER A 50 -11.80 0.94 11.05
N GLY A 51 -11.50 -0.37 11.08
CA GLY A 51 -12.48 -1.42 10.79
C GLY A 51 -13.03 -1.40 9.36
N SER A 52 -12.47 -0.58 8.46
CA SER A 52 -12.91 -0.44 7.07
C SER A 52 -11.93 -1.14 6.13
N GLU A 53 -12.44 -2.09 5.35
CA GLU A 53 -11.63 -2.79 4.35
C GLU A 53 -11.22 -1.84 3.21
N GLU A 54 -12.08 -0.89 2.82
CA GLU A 54 -11.76 0.16 1.84
C GLU A 54 -10.59 1.02 2.31
N ALA A 55 -10.65 1.49 3.57
CA ALA A 55 -9.59 2.32 4.13
C ALA A 55 -8.26 1.55 4.24
N LYS A 56 -8.32 0.25 4.54
CA LYS A 56 -7.15 -0.63 4.51
C LYS A 56 -6.56 -0.76 3.10
N ILE A 57 -7.37 -1.00 2.08
CA ILE A 57 -6.91 -1.05 0.67
C ILE A 57 -6.25 0.27 0.30
N ASP A 58 -6.86 1.39 0.69
CA ASP A 58 -6.33 2.73 0.44
C ASP A 58 -4.90 2.91 0.96
N LEU A 59 -4.63 2.51 2.21
CA LEU A 59 -3.27 2.56 2.74
C LEU A 59 -2.31 1.53 2.14
N MET A 60 -2.80 0.36 1.71
CA MET A 60 -1.96 -0.59 0.97
C MET A 60 -1.49 0.00 -0.36
N VAL A 61 -2.41 0.64 -1.09
CA VAL A 61 -2.10 1.31 -2.36
C VAL A 61 -1.15 2.49 -2.11
N PHE A 62 -1.44 3.32 -1.10
CA PHE A 62 -0.59 4.46 -0.74
C PHE A 62 0.84 4.04 -0.32
N TYR A 63 0.97 2.92 0.39
CA TYR A 63 2.28 2.33 0.71
C TYR A 63 3.09 2.03 -0.54
N VAL A 64 2.47 1.41 -1.56
CA VAL A 64 3.15 1.08 -2.81
C VAL A 64 3.46 2.34 -3.61
N GLU A 65 2.52 3.28 -3.72
CA GLU A 65 2.76 4.58 -4.39
C GLU A 65 3.95 5.33 -3.78
N THR A 66 4.07 5.32 -2.45
CA THR A 66 5.16 5.94 -1.73
C THR A 66 6.49 5.24 -2.02
N GLY A 67 6.51 3.91 -2.00
CA GLY A 67 7.69 3.11 -2.35
C GLY A 67 8.16 3.31 -3.79
N THR A 68 7.24 3.24 -4.76
CA THR A 68 7.53 3.52 -6.18
C THR A 68 8.09 4.93 -6.35
N SER A 69 7.51 5.93 -5.67
CA SER A 69 8.01 7.31 -5.71
C SER A 69 9.40 7.46 -5.07
N TYR A 70 9.71 6.65 -4.05
CA TYR A 70 11.03 6.60 -3.45
C TYR A 70 12.08 6.09 -4.46
N THR A 71 11.79 4.98 -5.15
CA THR A 71 12.65 4.46 -6.24
C THR A 71 12.85 5.48 -7.35
N LEU A 72 11.77 6.13 -7.83
CA LEU A 72 11.89 7.17 -8.87
C LEU A 72 12.79 8.34 -8.46
N LYS A 73 12.88 8.64 -7.16
CA LYS A 73 13.69 9.74 -6.63
C LYS A 73 15.14 9.36 -6.38
N TYR A 74 15.40 8.14 -5.91
CA TYR A 74 16.72 7.73 -5.40
C TYR A 74 17.40 6.63 -6.23
N GLY A 75 16.71 6.09 -7.24
CA GLY A 75 17.19 4.98 -8.06
C GLY A 75 16.85 3.62 -7.45
N ASP A 76 17.43 2.57 -8.04
CA ASP A 76 17.27 1.19 -7.57
C ASP A 76 17.78 1.01 -6.13
N ILE A 77 17.03 0.24 -5.34
CA ILE A 77 17.28 0.03 -3.91
C ILE A 77 17.87 -1.37 -3.65
N ASP A 78 17.03 -2.37 -3.40
CA ASP A 78 17.42 -3.77 -3.25
C ASP A 78 16.20 -4.69 -3.42
N GLU A 79 16.45 -6.01 -3.53
CA GLU A 79 15.40 -7.02 -3.65
C GLU A 79 14.40 -6.99 -2.46
N PRO A 80 14.82 -6.97 -1.17
CA PRO A 80 13.89 -6.91 -0.05
C PRO A 80 12.92 -5.73 -0.08
N PHE A 81 13.37 -4.58 -0.60
CA PHE A 81 12.54 -3.42 -0.84
C PHE A 81 11.43 -3.73 -1.84
N TYR A 82 11.79 -4.22 -3.04
CA TYR A 82 10.81 -4.53 -4.08
C TYR A 82 9.85 -5.65 -3.68
N SER A 83 10.35 -6.73 -3.07
CA SER A 83 9.49 -7.81 -2.52
C SER A 83 8.47 -7.30 -1.51
N SER A 84 8.82 -6.26 -0.74
CA SER A 84 7.88 -5.63 0.19
C SER A 84 6.77 -4.86 -0.52
N LEU A 85 7.09 -4.13 -1.59
CA LEU A 85 6.12 -3.40 -2.40
C LEU A 85 5.19 -4.36 -3.15
N GLU A 86 5.75 -5.38 -3.81
CA GLU A 86 5.02 -6.44 -4.51
C GLU A 86 4.05 -7.16 -3.57
N SER A 87 4.53 -7.58 -2.38
CA SER A 87 3.68 -8.25 -1.39
C SER A 87 2.50 -7.37 -0.95
N MET A 88 2.70 -6.05 -0.84
CA MET A 88 1.63 -5.14 -0.47
C MET A 88 0.65 -4.91 -1.61
N PHE A 89 1.14 -4.73 -2.84
CA PHE A 89 0.31 -4.59 -4.03
C PHE A 89 -0.56 -5.83 -4.25
N PHE A 90 0.05 -7.03 -4.19
CA PHE A 90 -0.65 -8.29 -4.29
C PHE A 90 -1.74 -8.45 -3.22
N LYS A 91 -1.46 -8.03 -1.97
CA LYS A 91 -2.48 -8.02 -0.90
C LYS A 91 -3.64 -7.09 -1.22
N ALA A 92 -3.38 -5.91 -1.77
CA ALA A 92 -4.43 -4.97 -2.19
C ALA A 92 -5.33 -5.59 -3.26
N VAL A 93 -4.75 -6.13 -4.34
CA VAL A 93 -5.49 -6.83 -5.42
C VAL A 93 -6.30 -7.99 -4.86
N LYS A 94 -5.67 -8.85 -4.05
CA LYS A 94 -6.33 -10.01 -3.45
C LYS A 94 -7.49 -9.61 -2.54
N THR A 95 -7.35 -8.54 -1.77
CA THR A 95 -8.43 -8.00 -0.94
C THR A 95 -9.57 -7.47 -1.80
N LEU A 96 -9.27 -6.72 -2.86
CA LEU A 96 -10.27 -6.21 -3.81
C LEU A 96 -11.05 -7.35 -4.46
N ASN A 97 -10.36 -8.36 -4.97
CA ASN A 97 -10.99 -9.53 -5.60
C ASN A 97 -11.87 -10.30 -4.61
N LYS A 98 -11.39 -10.52 -3.39
CA LYS A 98 -12.17 -11.19 -2.32
C LYS A 98 -13.41 -10.41 -1.90
N SER A 99 -13.39 -9.08 -2.01
CA SER A 99 -14.55 -8.26 -1.65
C SER A 99 -15.75 -8.53 -2.57
N GLY A 100 -15.51 -8.94 -3.82
CA GLY A 100 -16.54 -9.07 -4.86
C GLY A 100 -17.22 -7.74 -5.22
N ASN A 101 -16.74 -6.61 -4.70
CA ASN A 101 -17.35 -5.31 -4.86
C ASN A 101 -16.77 -4.60 -6.09
N LEU A 102 -17.50 -4.66 -7.21
CA LEU A 102 -17.09 -4.06 -8.48
C LEU A 102 -16.91 -2.54 -8.38
N ALA A 103 -17.74 -1.84 -7.61
CA ALA A 103 -17.59 -0.40 -7.42
C ALA A 103 -16.27 -0.06 -6.71
N LEU A 104 -15.91 -0.86 -5.70
CA LEU A 104 -14.64 -0.69 -4.99
C LEU A 104 -13.44 -0.98 -5.90
N ILE A 105 -13.52 -2.02 -6.74
CA ILE A 105 -12.49 -2.34 -7.74
C ILE A 105 -12.30 -1.17 -8.71
N GLU A 106 -13.38 -0.64 -9.27
CA GLU A 106 -13.30 0.50 -10.21
C GLU A 106 -12.78 1.78 -9.55
N THR A 107 -13.04 1.99 -8.25
CA THR A 107 -12.43 3.10 -7.49
C THR A 107 -10.91 3.00 -7.43
N PHE A 108 -10.34 1.82 -7.18
CA PHE A 108 -8.89 1.66 -6.98
C PHE A 108 -8.10 1.32 -8.25
N LYS A 109 -8.75 0.77 -9.27
CA LYS A 109 -8.13 0.36 -10.53
C LYS A 109 -7.29 1.47 -11.19
N PRO A 110 -7.72 2.74 -11.30
CA PRO A 110 -6.89 3.79 -11.89
C PRO A 110 -5.57 4.03 -11.14
N ARG A 111 -5.58 3.91 -9.80
CA ARG A 111 -4.38 4.08 -8.98
C ARG A 111 -3.42 2.91 -9.15
N LEU A 112 -3.94 1.69 -9.09
CA LEU A 112 -3.15 0.47 -9.33
C LEU A 112 -2.50 0.50 -10.73
N GLN A 113 -3.26 0.86 -11.77
CA GLN A 113 -2.75 1.02 -13.12
C GLN A 113 -1.68 2.10 -13.22
N ALA A 114 -1.87 3.23 -12.54
CA ALA A 114 -0.88 4.30 -12.52
C ALA A 114 0.43 3.90 -11.82
N ILE A 115 0.38 3.03 -10.80
CA ILE A 115 1.58 2.43 -10.20
C ILE A 115 2.29 1.57 -11.24
N VAL A 116 1.60 0.60 -11.86
CA VAL A 116 2.19 -0.30 -12.87
C VAL A 116 2.87 0.49 -14.00
N LYS A 117 2.21 1.53 -14.51
CA LYS A 117 2.80 2.38 -15.56
C LYS A 117 4.07 3.10 -15.10
N LYS A 118 4.14 3.53 -13.84
CA LYS A 118 5.32 4.22 -13.31
C LYS A 118 6.52 3.30 -13.11
N THR A 119 6.31 1.97 -13.10
CA THR A 119 7.38 0.99 -12.87
C THR A 119 8.00 0.46 -14.15
N GLU A 120 7.53 0.83 -15.35
CA GLU A 120 7.98 0.28 -16.66
C GLU A 120 9.51 0.19 -16.82
N ASP A 121 10.26 1.17 -16.30
CA ASP A 121 11.72 1.22 -16.40
C ASP A 121 12.46 0.78 -15.11
N MET A 122 11.77 0.13 -14.16
CA MET A 122 12.36 -0.31 -12.88
C MET A 122 12.88 -1.74 -12.95
N GLY A 123 13.99 -2.01 -12.27
CA GLY A 123 14.63 -3.32 -12.26
C GLY A 123 13.94 -4.39 -11.42
N TRP A 124 14.62 -5.53 -11.26
CA TRP A 124 14.26 -6.63 -10.35
C TRP A 124 12.95 -7.37 -10.66
N GLY A 125 12.42 -7.25 -11.89
CA GLY A 125 11.12 -7.82 -12.25
C GLY A 125 9.94 -7.14 -11.53
N TYR A 126 10.19 -5.99 -10.89
CA TYR A 126 9.18 -5.28 -10.11
C TYR A 126 8.00 -4.85 -10.99
N HIS A 127 8.28 -4.36 -12.19
CA HIS A 127 7.24 -4.04 -13.17
C HIS A 127 6.40 -5.26 -13.53
N ASP A 128 7.07 -6.34 -13.93
CA ASP A 128 6.43 -7.57 -14.42
C ASP A 128 5.51 -8.15 -13.34
N ASN A 129 6.00 -8.26 -12.10
CA ASN A 129 5.20 -8.74 -10.97
C ASN A 129 3.96 -7.88 -10.73
N LEU A 130 4.08 -6.54 -10.77
CA LEU A 130 2.94 -5.66 -10.60
C LEU A 130 1.94 -5.74 -11.77
N ALA A 131 2.44 -5.89 -13.00
CA ALA A 131 1.61 -6.06 -14.19
C ALA A 131 0.79 -7.36 -14.10
N ASP A 132 1.42 -8.46 -13.71
CA ASP A 132 0.76 -9.77 -13.51
C ASP A 132 -0.32 -9.69 -12.43
N PHE A 133 -0.02 -9.05 -11.29
CA PHE A 133 -1.01 -8.82 -10.24
C PHE A 133 -2.16 -7.93 -10.71
N PHE A 134 -1.88 -6.92 -11.53
CA PHE A 134 -2.92 -6.05 -12.07
C PHE A 134 -3.80 -6.77 -13.10
N GLU A 135 -3.26 -7.70 -13.89
CA GLU A 135 -4.02 -8.46 -14.89
C GLU A 135 -5.14 -9.30 -14.26
N VAL A 136 -4.91 -9.83 -13.06
CA VAL A 136 -5.91 -10.63 -12.32
C VAL A 136 -6.89 -9.78 -11.49
N LEU A 137 -6.78 -8.44 -11.53
CA LEU A 137 -7.70 -7.55 -10.84
C LEU A 137 -9.14 -7.72 -11.36
N GLY A 138 -10.09 -7.90 -10.45
CA GLY A 138 -11.49 -8.20 -10.76
C GLY A 138 -11.76 -9.64 -11.17
N LYS A 139 -10.78 -10.55 -11.06
CA LYS A 139 -10.89 -11.96 -11.45
C LYS A 139 -10.63 -12.89 -10.25
N PRO A 140 -11.60 -13.08 -9.33
CA PRO A 140 -11.38 -13.86 -8.11
C PRO A 140 -10.96 -15.30 -8.40
N GLY A 141 -9.85 -15.74 -7.80
CA GLY A 141 -9.31 -17.09 -7.94
C GLY A 141 -8.25 -17.24 -9.02
N GLU A 142 -8.10 -16.28 -9.94
CA GLU A 142 -7.04 -16.30 -10.94
C GLU A 142 -5.66 -15.99 -10.37
N GLU A 143 -5.59 -15.42 -9.16
CA GLU A 143 -4.32 -15.12 -8.49
C GLU A 143 -3.52 -16.37 -8.15
N LYS A 144 -4.16 -17.55 -8.12
CA LYS A 144 -3.48 -18.83 -7.88
C LYS A 144 -2.56 -19.22 -9.03
N LYS A 145 -2.93 -18.84 -10.25
CA LYS A 145 -2.17 -19.14 -11.49
C LYS A 145 -0.82 -18.42 -11.53
N LEU A 146 -0.65 -17.37 -10.73
CA LEU A 146 0.58 -16.56 -10.69
C LEU A 146 1.74 -17.24 -9.94
N PHE A 147 1.48 -18.36 -9.26
CA PHE A 147 2.47 -19.07 -8.45
C PHE A 147 2.56 -20.57 -8.80
N GLU A 148 2.01 -20.96 -9.95
CA GLU A 148 2.07 -22.32 -10.52
C GLU A 148 3.26 -22.43 -11.49
#